data_AF-A0A177LK34-F1
#
_entry.id   AF-A0A177LK34-F1
#
_cell.length_a   1.000
_cell.length_b   1.000
_cell.length_c   1.000
_cell.angle_alpha   90.00
_cell.angle_beta   90.00
_cell.angle_gamma   90.00
#
_symmetry.space_group_name_H-M   'P 1'
#
loop_
_entity.id
_entity.type
_entity.pdbx_description
1 polymer ?
#
loop_
_entity_poly.entity_id
_entity_poly.type
_entity_poly.pdbx_seq_one_letter_code
_entity_poly.pdbx_strand_id
1 'polypeptide(L)'
;WWSGDSGVVIAGEQFRPIPAKMSISWFSYAEDKFYEGTFMLDRDKITELFKKGFTCRSGSKSFDDFKIALAPGGQLFLYLSGSNTVLVGVYQAREYEVSDFKKEMRYPDYIDVTRSQVVNDLKKLMPLQTQQEIADKRISMHIWKDINLRYPWKYTVDIAGHNNLNFRMLEDKQGADFISGEQTWCLIGEGTDYFTQTSLKPIPLEIDGKFETPAGRKFTIRIYPGNVAGVEPQKQAYEIRRAREQELVKLFKDFYKKIGNKEFEIHLKISENFKIGKLYLKKGKIEQEVPNVQVDIFDLTFGK
;
A
#
# COMPACT_ATOMS: atom_id res chain seq x y z
N TRP A 1 -2.09 3.01 6.59
CA TRP A 1 -3.35 2.33 6.97
C TRP A 1 -3.25 0.87 7.48
N TRP A 2 -2.26 0.07 7.08
CA TRP A 2 -2.27 -1.39 7.30
C TRP A 2 -1.12 -1.92 8.19
N SER A 3 -0.77 -1.22 9.27
CA SER A 3 0.34 -1.60 10.14
C SER A 3 -0.11 -2.53 11.28
N GLY A 4 0.51 -3.70 11.38
CA GLY A 4 0.31 -4.67 12.46
C GLY A 4 0.11 -6.07 11.90
N ASP A 5 1.07 -6.97 12.14
CA ASP A 5 0.91 -8.38 11.81
C ASP A 5 0.45 -9.14 13.06
N SER A 6 -0.76 -9.70 13.00
CA SER A 6 -1.18 -10.76 13.92
C SER A 6 -1.14 -12.06 13.13
N GLY A 7 -0.19 -12.93 13.47
CA GLY A 7 0.03 -14.20 12.78
C GLY A 7 -0.78 -15.32 13.41
N VAL A 8 -1.54 -16.04 12.60
CA VAL A 8 -2.08 -17.36 12.98
C VAL A 8 -1.33 -18.39 12.18
N VAL A 9 -0.62 -19.29 12.85
CA VAL A 9 -0.02 -20.46 12.18
C VAL A 9 -1.11 -21.49 11.97
N ILE A 10 -1.34 -21.87 10.72
CA ILE A 10 -2.27 -22.95 10.39
C ILE A 10 -1.56 -24.28 10.67
N ALA A 11 -2.00 -25.02 11.69
CA ALA A 11 -1.45 -26.32 12.04
C ALA A 11 -1.88 -27.42 11.05
N GLY A 12 -0.98 -28.36 10.72
CA GLY A 12 -1.22 -29.53 9.86
C GLY A 12 -0.27 -29.59 8.65
N GLU A 13 -0.72 -30.15 7.53
CA GLU A 13 0.11 -30.32 6.32
C GLU A 13 0.66 -28.99 5.78
N GLN A 14 1.91 -29.06 5.31
CA GLN A 14 2.65 -27.93 4.75
C GLN A 14 2.06 -27.42 3.43
N PHE A 15 1.57 -28.32 2.56
CA PHE A 15 0.97 -27.96 1.28
C PHE A 15 -0.53 -28.19 1.31
N ARG A 16 -1.31 -27.20 0.89
CA ARG A 16 -2.77 -27.24 0.93
C ARG A 16 -3.37 -26.72 -0.37
N PRO A 17 -4.55 -27.22 -0.75
CA PRO A 17 -5.28 -26.64 -1.87
C PRO A 17 -5.61 -25.18 -1.59
N ILE A 18 -5.62 -24.37 -2.65
CA ILE A 18 -6.03 -22.97 -2.58
C ILE A 18 -7.47 -22.89 -2.03
N PRO A 19 -7.72 -22.11 -0.97
CA PRO A 19 -9.02 -22.05 -0.32
C PRO A 19 -10.07 -21.50 -1.27
N ALA A 20 -11.26 -22.11 -1.25
CA ALA A 20 -12.40 -21.69 -2.05
C ALA A 20 -13.29 -20.64 -1.36
N LYS A 21 -13.20 -20.58 -0.03
CA LYS A 21 -14.15 -19.87 0.82
C LYS A 21 -13.42 -19.34 2.06
N MET A 22 -13.83 -18.17 2.52
CA MET A 22 -13.39 -17.56 3.77
C MET A 22 -14.62 -17.25 4.62
N SER A 23 -14.58 -17.63 5.90
CA SER A 23 -15.60 -17.26 6.89
C SER A 23 -14.90 -16.53 8.02
N ILE A 24 -15.42 -15.39 8.43
CA ILE A 24 -14.78 -14.51 9.40
C ILE A 24 -15.83 -13.71 10.17
N SER A 25 -15.57 -13.50 11.46
CA SER A 25 -16.28 -12.54 12.31
C SER A 25 -15.28 -11.70 13.10
N TRP A 26 -15.65 -10.46 13.42
CA TRP A 26 -14.83 -9.56 14.22
C TRP A 26 -15.66 -8.52 14.96
N PHE A 27 -15.05 -7.93 15.98
CA PHE A 27 -15.60 -6.80 16.72
C PHE A 27 -14.84 -5.52 16.38
N SER A 28 -15.55 -4.55 15.79
CA SER A 28 -15.04 -3.19 15.56
C SER A 28 -15.25 -2.35 16.81
N TYR A 29 -14.22 -2.24 17.65
CA TYR A 29 -14.26 -1.40 18.85
C TYR A 29 -14.33 0.10 18.53
N ALA A 30 -13.90 0.53 17.33
CA ALA A 30 -14.07 1.90 16.86
C ALA A 30 -15.55 2.26 16.65
N GLU A 31 -16.31 1.33 16.09
CA GLU A 31 -17.73 1.51 15.78
C GLU A 31 -18.65 0.98 16.87
N ASP A 32 -18.11 0.21 17.81
CA ASP A 32 -18.85 -0.61 18.76
C ASP A 32 -19.87 -1.52 18.05
N LYS A 33 -19.38 -2.32 17.09
CA LYS A 33 -20.21 -3.19 16.23
C LYS A 33 -19.54 -4.53 15.94
N PHE A 34 -20.37 -5.57 15.79
CA PHE A 34 -19.94 -6.90 15.39
C PHE A 34 -20.24 -7.12 13.92
N TYR A 35 -19.29 -7.73 13.21
CA TYR A 35 -19.38 -8.00 11.77
C TYR A 35 -19.06 -9.45 11.48
N GLU A 36 -19.82 -10.05 10.57
CA GLU A 36 -19.55 -11.39 10.07
C GLU A 36 -19.73 -11.48 8.56
N GLY A 37 -19.02 -12.43 7.97
CA GLY A 37 -19.06 -12.64 6.55
C GLY A 37 -18.62 -14.03 6.15
N THR A 38 -19.22 -14.50 5.07
CA THR A 38 -18.86 -15.74 4.41
C THR A 38 -18.75 -15.47 2.92
N PHE A 39 -17.55 -15.63 2.38
CA PHE A 39 -17.22 -15.16 1.03
C PHE A 39 -16.60 -16.27 0.19
N MET A 40 -17.02 -16.36 -1.06
CA MET A 40 -16.32 -17.15 -2.08
C MET A 40 -15.08 -16.39 -2.53
N LEU A 41 -13.96 -17.09 -2.60
CA LEU A 41 -12.69 -16.51 -3.05
C LEU A 41 -12.52 -16.69 -4.56
N ASP A 42 -11.87 -15.73 -5.21
CA ASP A 42 -11.47 -15.83 -6.61
C ASP A 42 -10.30 -16.81 -6.76
N ARG A 43 -10.65 -18.10 -6.82
CA ARG A 43 -9.68 -19.20 -6.86
C ARG A 43 -8.83 -19.16 -8.11
N ASP A 44 -9.40 -18.75 -9.24
CA ASP A 44 -8.68 -18.73 -10.51
C ASP A 44 -7.59 -17.66 -10.48
N LYS A 45 -7.92 -16.44 -10.03
CA LYS A 45 -6.94 -15.37 -9.82
C LYS A 45 -5.85 -15.77 -8.83
N ILE A 46 -6.22 -16.35 -7.69
CA ILE A 46 -5.24 -16.77 -6.67
C ILE A 46 -4.34 -17.88 -7.25
N THR A 47 -4.91 -18.86 -7.95
CA THR A 47 -4.16 -19.95 -8.61
C THR A 47 -3.19 -19.43 -9.65
N GLU A 48 -3.61 -18.48 -10.48
CA GLU A 48 -2.74 -17.84 -11.46
C GLU A 48 -1.56 -17.14 -10.78
N LEU A 49 -1.81 -16.41 -9.69
CA LEU A 49 -0.76 -15.73 -8.91
C LEU A 49 0.25 -16.72 -8.31
N PHE A 50 -0.20 -17.85 -7.74
CA PHE A 50 0.70 -18.90 -7.24
C PHE A 50 1.51 -19.56 -8.35
N LYS A 51 0.89 -19.84 -9.51
CA LYS A 51 1.58 -20.44 -10.67
C LYS A 51 2.61 -19.50 -11.28
N LYS A 52 2.26 -18.22 -11.40
CA LYS A 52 3.13 -17.17 -11.93
C LYS A 52 4.30 -16.91 -10.98
N GLY A 53 4.03 -16.86 -9.68
CA GLY A 53 5.02 -16.47 -8.68
C GLY A 53 5.66 -15.12 -9.00
N PHE A 54 6.88 -14.93 -8.52
CA PHE A 54 7.72 -13.79 -8.86
C PHE A 54 9.18 -14.18 -8.67
N THR A 55 10.05 -13.61 -9.50
CA THR A 55 11.48 -13.84 -9.35
C THR A 55 12.10 -12.75 -8.50
N CYS A 56 12.80 -13.16 -7.46
CA CYS A 56 13.59 -12.31 -6.59
C CYS A 56 15.09 -12.53 -6.85
N ARG A 57 15.95 -11.70 -6.24
CA ARG A 57 17.41 -11.92 -6.28
C ARG A 57 17.81 -13.28 -5.70
N SER A 58 17.03 -13.79 -4.75
CA SER A 58 17.21 -15.10 -4.13
C SER A 58 16.65 -16.26 -4.96
N GLY A 59 16.22 -16.00 -6.20
CA GLY A 59 15.61 -16.98 -7.11
C GLY A 59 14.09 -16.81 -7.21
N SER A 60 13.46 -17.77 -7.88
CA SER A 60 12.01 -17.85 -7.99
C SER A 60 11.36 -18.02 -6.61
N LYS A 61 10.35 -17.20 -6.35
CA LYS A 61 9.55 -17.18 -5.13
C LYS A 61 8.07 -17.22 -5.51
N SER A 62 7.25 -17.52 -4.53
CA SER A 62 5.80 -17.45 -4.64
C SER A 62 5.27 -16.75 -3.40
N PHE A 63 3.99 -16.45 -3.44
CA PHE A 63 3.22 -16.14 -2.25
C PHE A 63 3.19 -17.34 -1.30
N ASP A 64 3.09 -17.05 -0.02
CA ASP A 64 3.07 -18.02 1.09
C ASP A 64 2.02 -17.66 2.14
N ASP A 65 1.55 -16.41 2.19
CA ASP A 65 0.62 -15.93 3.22
C ASP A 65 -0.63 -15.27 2.64
N PHE A 66 -1.72 -15.33 3.41
CA PHE A 66 -2.87 -14.44 3.25
C PHE A 66 -2.83 -13.35 4.31
N LYS A 67 -3.06 -12.11 3.91
CA LYS A 67 -3.28 -11.00 4.84
C LYS A 67 -4.69 -10.47 4.71
N ILE A 68 -5.33 -10.17 5.83
CA ILE A 68 -6.68 -9.61 5.89
C ILE A 68 -6.59 -8.25 6.54
N ALA A 69 -7.28 -7.29 5.95
CA ALA A 69 -7.31 -5.93 6.42
C ALA A 69 -8.77 -5.50 6.60
N LEU A 70 -9.14 -5.22 7.84
CA LEU A 70 -10.50 -4.88 8.25
C LEU A 70 -10.64 -3.36 8.33
N ALA A 71 -11.71 -2.83 7.77
CA ALA A 71 -11.99 -1.41 7.73
C ALA A 71 -13.43 -1.10 8.21
N PRO A 72 -13.68 0.13 8.70
CA PRO A 72 -14.99 0.59 9.12
C PRO A 72 -16.14 0.27 8.15
N GLY A 73 -17.32 0.06 8.73
CA GLY A 73 -18.53 -0.26 8.00
C GLY A 73 -18.56 -1.69 7.47
N GLY A 74 -17.83 -2.63 8.09
CA GLY A 74 -17.82 -4.04 7.70
C GLY A 74 -16.98 -4.35 6.45
N GLN A 75 -16.07 -3.46 6.06
CA GLN A 75 -15.24 -3.64 4.86
C GLN A 75 -14.07 -4.58 5.15
N LEU A 76 -13.77 -5.45 4.19
CA LEU A 76 -12.67 -6.42 4.29
C LEU A 76 -11.87 -6.47 2.99
N PHE A 77 -10.55 -6.39 3.13
CA PHE A 77 -9.59 -6.48 2.03
C PHE A 77 -8.73 -7.72 2.23
N LEU A 78 -8.74 -8.62 1.25
CA LEU A 78 -7.94 -9.85 1.26
C LEU A 78 -6.74 -9.68 0.33
N TYR A 79 -5.56 -9.92 0.87
CA TYR A 79 -4.29 -9.84 0.17
C TYR A 79 -3.65 -11.22 0.13
N LEU A 80 -2.95 -11.47 -0.96
CA LEU A 80 -1.98 -12.56 -1.07
C LEU A 80 -0.60 -11.94 -0.90
N SER A 81 0.21 -12.49 0.01
CA SER A 81 1.46 -11.90 0.48
C SER A 81 2.61 -12.91 0.41
N GLY A 82 3.82 -12.37 0.38
CA GLY A 82 5.11 -13.02 0.20
C GLY A 82 6.15 -11.90 0.05
N SER A 83 7.12 -12.03 -0.86
CA SER A 83 7.99 -10.88 -1.18
C SER A 83 7.28 -9.75 -1.93
N ASN A 84 6.14 -10.05 -2.56
CA ASN A 84 5.19 -9.08 -3.08
C ASN A 84 3.85 -9.23 -2.33
N THR A 85 3.07 -8.16 -2.24
CA THR A 85 1.73 -8.19 -1.64
C THR A 85 0.72 -7.63 -2.64
N VAL A 86 -0.33 -8.39 -2.93
CA VAL A 86 -1.33 -8.06 -3.97
C VAL A 86 -2.74 -8.16 -3.41
N LEU A 87 -3.59 -7.18 -3.70
CA LEU A 87 -5.01 -7.21 -3.33
C LEU A 87 -5.75 -8.23 -4.21
N VAL A 88 -6.24 -9.30 -3.60
CA VAL A 88 -6.94 -10.39 -4.31
C VAL A 88 -8.45 -10.31 -4.20
N GLY A 89 -9.00 -9.70 -3.15
CA GLY A 89 -10.46 -9.52 -3.01
C GLY A 89 -10.87 -8.37 -2.10
N VAL A 90 -12.05 -7.82 -2.35
CA VAL A 90 -12.70 -6.78 -1.53
C VAL A 90 -14.10 -7.26 -1.20
N TYR A 91 -14.44 -7.29 0.08
CA TYR A 91 -15.67 -7.90 0.59
C TYR A 91 -16.37 -6.96 1.57
N GLN A 92 -17.67 -7.20 1.75
CA GLN A 92 -18.54 -6.44 2.63
C GLN A 92 -19.24 -7.40 3.58
N ALA A 93 -18.88 -7.36 4.85
CA ALA A 93 -19.55 -8.09 5.91
C ALA A 93 -20.86 -7.41 6.33
N ARG A 94 -21.72 -8.19 6.97
CA ARG A 94 -22.95 -7.69 7.59
C ARG A 94 -22.72 -7.47 9.08
N GLU A 95 -23.42 -6.50 9.63
CA GLU A 95 -23.54 -6.35 11.08
C GLU A 95 -24.37 -7.51 11.65
N TYR A 96 -24.00 -8.00 12.83
CA TYR A 96 -24.82 -8.95 13.60
C TYR A 96 -24.90 -8.55 15.07
N GLU A 97 -25.98 -8.95 15.74
CA GLU A 97 -26.18 -8.64 17.15
C GLU A 97 -25.61 -9.74 18.04
N VAL A 98 -25.00 -9.32 19.14
CA VAL A 98 -24.40 -10.19 20.15
C VAL A 98 -25.03 -9.86 21.49
N SER A 99 -25.78 -10.82 22.04
CA SER A 99 -26.43 -10.70 23.34
C SER A 99 -25.48 -10.92 24.52
N ASP A 100 -24.48 -11.78 24.33
CA ASP A 100 -23.46 -12.09 25.36
C ASP A 100 -22.07 -11.73 24.83
N PHE A 101 -21.64 -10.50 25.14
CA PHE A 101 -20.35 -9.97 24.74
C PHE A 101 -19.17 -10.80 25.28
N LYS A 102 -19.25 -11.27 26.53
CA LYS A 102 -18.14 -12.00 27.15
C LYS A 102 -17.93 -13.35 26.47
N LYS A 103 -19.02 -14.05 26.20
CA LYS A 103 -18.98 -15.33 25.49
C LYS A 103 -18.46 -15.17 24.06
N GLU A 104 -18.94 -14.18 23.32
CA GLU A 104 -18.51 -13.94 21.93
C GLU A 104 -17.01 -13.60 21.85
N MET A 105 -16.56 -12.70 22.73
CA MET A 105 -15.15 -12.31 22.81
C MET A 105 -14.27 -13.33 23.54
N ARG A 106 -14.85 -14.45 24.00
CA ARG A 106 -14.18 -15.54 24.74
C ARG A 106 -13.45 -15.08 26.00
N TYR A 107 -14.01 -14.11 26.72
CA TYR A 107 -13.51 -13.75 28.05
C TYR A 107 -13.78 -14.88 29.05
N PRO A 108 -12.83 -15.25 29.92
CA PRO A 108 -13.08 -16.16 31.02
C PRO A 108 -14.17 -15.63 31.97
N ASP A 109 -14.98 -16.52 32.54
CA ASP A 109 -16.13 -16.16 33.38
C ASP A 109 -15.76 -15.32 34.61
N TYR A 110 -14.55 -15.52 35.15
CA TYR A 110 -14.04 -14.79 36.32
C TYR A 110 -13.61 -13.35 35.99
N ILE A 111 -13.55 -12.95 34.72
CA ILE A 111 -13.33 -11.57 34.31
C ILE A 111 -14.67 -10.85 34.28
N ASP A 112 -14.87 -9.93 35.23
CA ASP A 112 -16.02 -9.04 35.24
C ASP A 112 -15.74 -7.78 34.41
N VAL A 113 -16.03 -7.87 33.12
CA VAL A 113 -15.86 -6.76 32.19
C VAL A 113 -17.10 -6.56 31.34
N THR A 114 -17.50 -5.30 31.18
CA THR A 114 -18.58 -4.90 30.29
C THR A 114 -18.05 -4.49 28.91
N ARG A 115 -18.87 -4.65 27.88
CA ARG A 115 -18.59 -4.18 26.52
C ARG A 115 -18.19 -2.70 26.50
N SER A 116 -18.91 -1.85 27.25
CA SER A 116 -18.63 -0.42 27.33
C SER A 116 -17.25 -0.11 27.93
N GLN A 117 -16.85 -0.82 28.99
CA GLN A 117 -15.50 -0.68 29.56
C GLN A 117 -14.42 -1.03 28.52
N VAL A 118 -14.53 -2.20 27.88
CA VAL A 118 -13.56 -2.62 26.84
C VAL A 118 -13.49 -1.61 25.70
N VAL A 119 -14.63 -1.18 25.17
CA VAL A 119 -14.69 -0.20 24.07
C VAL A 119 -14.05 1.12 24.48
N ASN A 120 -14.36 1.64 25.67
CA ASN A 120 -13.80 2.89 26.14
C ASN A 120 -12.29 2.80 26.35
N ASP A 121 -11.79 1.69 26.89
CA ASP A 121 -10.35 1.51 27.12
C ASP A 121 -9.59 1.34 25.81
N LEU A 122 -10.10 0.55 24.86
CA LEU A 122 -9.50 0.41 23.53
C LEU A 122 -9.53 1.72 22.73
N LYS A 123 -10.60 2.52 22.84
CA LYS A 123 -10.67 3.85 22.20
C LYS A 123 -9.62 4.81 22.74
N LYS A 124 -9.33 4.80 24.04
CA LYS A 124 -8.28 5.64 24.64
C LYS A 124 -6.87 5.33 24.11
N LEU A 125 -6.63 4.10 23.64
CA LEU A 125 -5.36 3.68 23.05
C LEU A 125 -5.20 4.12 21.58
N MET A 126 -6.27 4.57 20.93
CA MET A 126 -6.20 5.04 19.55
C MET A 126 -5.51 6.40 19.44
N PRO A 127 -4.98 6.76 18.26
CA PRO A 127 -4.50 8.12 18.00
C PRO A 127 -5.57 9.17 18.30
N LEU A 128 -5.19 10.31 18.88
CA LEU A 128 -6.12 11.39 19.28
C LEU A 128 -7.04 11.84 18.14
N GLN A 129 -6.51 11.95 16.92
CA GLN A 129 -7.30 12.27 15.73
C GLN A 129 -8.43 11.25 15.50
N THR A 130 -8.14 9.95 15.64
CA THR A 130 -9.13 8.88 15.50
C THR A 130 -10.16 8.93 16.62
N GLN A 131 -9.74 9.23 17.86
CA GLN A 131 -10.68 9.43 18.98
C GLN A 131 -11.68 10.55 18.69
N GLN A 132 -11.21 11.68 18.16
CA GLN A 132 -12.06 12.81 17.76
C GLN A 132 -13.01 12.43 16.62
N GLU A 133 -12.54 11.72 15.60
CA GLU A 133 -13.40 11.25 14.50
C GLU A 133 -14.50 10.29 14.97
N ILE A 134 -14.20 9.43 15.94
CA ILE A 134 -15.19 8.54 16.56
C ILE A 134 -16.22 9.39 17.33
N ALA A 135 -15.76 10.32 18.18
CA ALA A 135 -16.63 11.18 18.98
C ALA A 135 -17.58 12.01 18.10
N ASP A 136 -17.06 12.55 17.00
CA ASP A 136 -17.82 13.36 16.06
C ASP A 136 -18.64 12.53 15.05
N LYS A 137 -18.57 11.20 15.11
CA LYS A 137 -19.20 10.28 14.14
C LYS A 137 -18.78 10.56 12.69
N ARG A 138 -17.53 10.97 12.49
CA ARG A 138 -16.92 11.33 11.19
C ARG A 138 -16.02 10.25 10.60
N ILE A 139 -16.03 9.03 11.15
CA ILE A 139 -15.24 7.92 10.59
C ILE A 139 -15.68 7.68 9.14
N SER A 140 -14.79 7.93 8.20
CA SER A 140 -15.09 7.75 6.78
C SER A 140 -15.09 6.28 6.41
N MET A 141 -16.22 5.81 5.86
CA MET A 141 -16.32 4.50 5.20
C MET A 141 -15.86 4.56 3.73
N HIS A 142 -15.58 5.76 3.20
CA HIS A 142 -15.27 5.96 1.78
C HIS A 142 -13.77 5.96 1.48
N ILE A 143 -12.94 6.39 2.43
CA ILE A 143 -11.49 6.53 2.21
C ILE A 143 -10.82 5.21 1.79
N TRP A 144 -11.30 4.08 2.31
CA TRP A 144 -10.80 2.74 2.01
C TRP A 144 -11.04 2.32 0.56
N LYS A 145 -12.11 2.83 -0.07
CA LYS A 145 -12.33 2.64 -1.51
C LYS A 145 -11.37 3.51 -2.32
N ASP A 146 -11.16 4.74 -1.87
CA ASP A 146 -10.31 5.71 -2.55
C ASP A 146 -8.81 5.31 -2.53
N ILE A 147 -8.29 4.77 -1.42
CA ILE A 147 -6.89 4.29 -1.35
C ILE A 147 -6.64 3.07 -2.26
N ASN A 148 -7.69 2.33 -2.61
CA ASN A 148 -7.61 1.16 -3.48
C ASN A 148 -7.87 1.49 -4.96
N LEU A 149 -8.10 2.77 -5.29
CA LEU A 149 -8.17 3.21 -6.68
C LEU A 149 -6.83 2.99 -7.38
N ARG A 150 -6.91 2.48 -8.60
CA ARG A 150 -5.77 2.29 -9.49
C ARG A 150 -5.81 3.31 -10.61
N TYR A 151 -4.62 3.79 -10.98
CA TYR A 151 -4.42 4.83 -11.97
C TYR A 151 -3.49 4.31 -13.06
N PRO A 152 -3.75 4.61 -14.34
CA PRO A 152 -2.89 4.20 -15.44
C PRO A 152 -1.67 5.12 -15.51
N TRP A 153 -0.63 4.81 -14.75
CA TRP A 153 0.59 5.62 -14.75
C TRP A 153 1.84 4.83 -15.12
N LYS A 154 2.83 5.57 -15.60
CA LYS A 154 4.22 5.13 -15.77
C LYS A 154 5.18 6.10 -15.11
N TYR A 155 6.33 5.60 -14.69
CA TYR A 155 7.41 6.36 -14.10
C TYR A 155 8.34 6.88 -15.19
N THR A 156 8.73 8.15 -15.08
CA THR A 156 9.68 8.80 -16.00
C THR A 156 10.63 9.69 -15.21
N VAL A 157 11.81 9.95 -15.76
CA VAL A 157 12.82 10.79 -15.14
C VAL A 157 13.49 11.71 -16.18
N ASP A 158 13.59 12.99 -15.84
CA ASP A 158 14.29 14.02 -16.61
C ASP A 158 15.39 14.65 -15.74
N ILE A 159 16.51 15.01 -16.36
CA ILE A 159 17.59 15.74 -15.69
C ILE A 159 17.78 17.10 -16.34
N ALA A 160 17.75 18.14 -15.52
CA ALA A 160 18.01 19.50 -15.95
C ALA A 160 19.37 19.59 -16.67
N GLY A 161 19.46 20.44 -17.70
CA GLY A 161 20.70 20.63 -18.48
C GLY A 161 21.06 19.47 -19.42
N HIS A 162 20.36 18.34 -19.34
CA HIS A 162 20.65 17.16 -20.15
C HIS A 162 19.40 16.69 -20.90
N ASN A 163 19.10 17.37 -22.01
CA ASN A 163 18.09 16.90 -22.95
C ASN A 163 18.52 15.51 -23.49
N ASN A 164 17.65 14.50 -23.35
CA ASN A 164 17.82 13.13 -23.86
C ASN A 164 18.81 12.21 -23.11
N LEU A 165 19.14 12.46 -21.84
CA LEU A 165 19.74 11.39 -21.02
C LEU A 165 18.65 10.35 -20.70
N ASN A 166 18.57 9.30 -21.52
CA ASN A 166 17.67 8.17 -21.27
C ASN A 166 18.21 7.36 -20.08
N PHE A 167 17.65 7.58 -18.89
CA PHE A 167 17.87 6.70 -17.75
C PHE A 167 17.12 5.40 -17.99
N ARG A 168 17.85 4.29 -17.88
CA ARG A 168 17.23 2.97 -17.84
C ARG A 168 17.13 2.53 -16.39
N MET A 169 15.92 2.29 -15.91
CA MET A 169 15.71 1.61 -14.63
C MET A 169 16.18 0.15 -14.79
N LEU A 170 17.01 -0.31 -13.86
CA LEU A 170 17.58 -1.65 -13.87
C LEU A 170 16.61 -2.63 -13.21
N GLU A 171 16.32 -3.68 -13.96
CA GLU A 171 15.26 -4.67 -13.66
C GLU A 171 15.45 -5.38 -12.32
N ASP A 172 16.70 -5.66 -11.93
CA ASP A 172 17.02 -6.51 -10.80
C ASP A 172 16.98 -5.79 -9.44
N LYS A 173 16.71 -4.48 -9.44
CA LYS A 173 16.85 -3.61 -8.27
C LYS A 173 15.86 -2.43 -8.30
N GLN A 174 14.59 -2.76 -8.46
CA GLN A 174 13.48 -1.81 -8.40
C GLN A 174 12.34 -2.35 -7.52
N GLY A 175 11.64 -1.45 -6.84
CA GLY A 175 10.46 -1.80 -6.05
C GLY A 175 9.66 -0.59 -5.57
N ALA A 176 8.46 -0.87 -5.06
CA ALA A 176 7.56 0.14 -4.56
C ALA A 176 6.62 -0.40 -3.48
N ASP A 177 6.33 0.47 -2.51
CA ASP A 177 5.22 0.31 -1.58
C ASP A 177 4.06 1.22 -2.00
N PHE A 178 2.84 0.74 -1.78
CA PHE A 178 1.63 1.42 -2.23
C PHE A 178 0.69 1.78 -1.08
N ILE A 179 -0.07 2.86 -1.28
CA ILE A 179 -1.06 3.31 -0.29
C ILE A 179 -2.16 2.27 -0.02
N SER A 180 -2.42 1.39 -0.99
CA SER A 180 -3.38 0.30 -0.88
C SER A 180 -2.92 -0.82 0.07
N GLY A 181 -1.67 -0.78 0.56
CA GLY A 181 -1.05 -1.88 1.33
C GLY A 181 -0.40 -2.94 0.45
N GLU A 182 -0.48 -2.78 -0.88
CA GLU A 182 0.26 -3.63 -1.81
C GLU A 182 1.74 -3.27 -1.82
N GLN A 183 2.56 -4.25 -2.19
CA GLN A 183 4.01 -4.10 -2.26
C GLN A 183 4.54 -4.85 -3.48
N THR A 184 5.54 -4.31 -4.12
CA THR A 184 6.19 -4.95 -5.28
C THR A 184 7.69 -4.73 -5.18
N TRP A 185 8.42 -5.75 -4.71
CA TRP A 185 9.86 -5.72 -4.49
C TRP A 185 10.62 -6.85 -5.22
N CYS A 186 9.89 -7.77 -5.86
CA CYS A 186 10.46 -8.83 -6.69
C CYS A 186 9.85 -8.81 -8.11
N LEU A 187 10.67 -8.47 -9.10
CA LEU A 187 10.30 -8.36 -10.52
C LEU A 187 11.41 -8.87 -11.48
N ILE A 188 12.29 -9.78 -11.04
CA ILE A 188 13.49 -10.17 -11.81
C ILE A 188 13.16 -11.10 -12.99
N GLY A 189 13.02 -10.59 -14.21
CA GLY A 189 12.90 -11.43 -15.42
C GLY A 189 11.45 -11.79 -15.80
N GLU A 190 11.18 -11.62 -17.10
CA GLU A 190 9.89 -11.61 -17.81
C GLU A 190 8.85 -10.57 -17.33
N GLY A 191 9.13 -9.30 -17.66
CA GLY A 191 8.18 -8.19 -17.53
C GLY A 191 8.76 -7.03 -16.72
N THR A 192 9.87 -6.49 -17.20
CA THR A 192 10.79 -5.64 -16.42
C THR A 192 10.41 -4.16 -16.41
N ASP A 193 9.36 -3.85 -17.15
CA ASP A 193 8.84 -2.52 -17.35
C ASP A 193 7.68 -2.16 -16.41
N TYR A 194 7.46 -2.89 -15.31
CA TYR A 194 6.30 -2.61 -14.45
C TYR A 194 6.22 -1.12 -14.12
N PHE A 195 7.28 -0.48 -13.62
CA PHE A 195 7.21 0.95 -13.29
C PHE A 195 7.24 1.86 -14.52
N THR A 196 7.88 1.48 -15.62
CA THR A 196 8.16 2.33 -16.80
C THR A 196 7.11 2.20 -17.91
N GLN A 197 6.25 1.18 -17.88
CA GLN A 197 5.07 1.02 -18.74
C GLN A 197 3.79 1.49 -18.06
N THR A 198 2.89 2.08 -18.85
CA THR A 198 1.57 2.44 -18.36
C THR A 198 0.79 1.19 -17.98
N SER A 199 0.37 1.10 -16.72
CA SER A 199 -0.60 0.10 -16.27
C SER A 199 -1.36 0.60 -15.05
N LEU A 200 -2.48 -0.06 -14.73
CA LEU A 200 -3.30 0.30 -13.56
C LEU A 200 -2.57 -0.07 -12.26
N LYS A 201 -2.09 0.96 -11.56
CA LYS A 201 -1.33 0.81 -10.32
C LYS A 201 -1.90 1.68 -9.22
N PRO A 202 -1.74 1.30 -7.94
CA PRO A 202 -2.09 2.18 -6.83
C PRO A 202 -1.17 3.41 -6.76
N ILE A 203 -1.47 4.30 -5.82
CA ILE A 203 -0.61 5.46 -5.53
C ILE A 203 0.64 4.96 -4.78
N PRO A 204 1.86 5.26 -5.26
CA PRO A 204 3.09 4.87 -4.59
C PRO A 204 3.34 5.72 -3.33
N LEU A 205 3.76 5.06 -2.26
CA LEU A 205 4.32 5.66 -1.05
C LEU A 205 5.86 5.60 -1.03
N GLU A 206 6.43 4.67 -1.79
CA GLU A 206 7.86 4.57 -2.02
C GLU A 206 8.08 4.07 -3.45
N ILE A 207 9.10 4.60 -4.12
CA ILE A 207 9.69 4.00 -5.32
C ILE A 207 11.19 3.98 -5.11
N ASP A 208 11.79 2.80 -5.11
CA ASP A 208 13.25 2.60 -5.10
C ASP A 208 13.63 1.98 -6.44
N GLY A 209 14.62 2.54 -7.11
CA GLY A 209 15.14 2.00 -8.36
C GLY A 209 16.61 2.30 -8.53
N LYS A 210 17.35 1.35 -9.11
CA LYS A 210 18.66 1.63 -9.68
C LYS A 210 18.54 2.04 -11.13
N PHE A 211 19.34 3.01 -11.52
CA PHE A 211 19.34 3.55 -12.87
C PHE A 211 20.74 3.60 -13.44
N GLU A 212 20.82 3.48 -14.76
CA GLU A 212 22.06 3.55 -15.52
C GLU A 212 21.91 4.58 -16.64
N THR A 213 22.92 5.45 -16.79
CA THR A 213 23.01 6.37 -17.93
C THR A 213 23.62 5.68 -19.13
N PRO A 214 23.46 6.22 -20.37
CA PRO A 214 24.15 5.70 -21.54
C PRO A 214 25.69 5.66 -21.40
N ALA A 215 26.26 6.52 -20.57
CA ALA A 215 27.70 6.56 -20.26
C ALA A 215 28.12 5.53 -19.18
N GLY A 216 27.21 4.68 -18.70
CA GLY A 216 27.49 3.64 -17.70
C GLY A 216 27.53 4.12 -16.24
N ARG A 217 27.16 5.38 -15.97
CA ARG A 217 27.08 5.92 -14.60
C ARG A 217 25.85 5.33 -13.91
N LYS A 218 26.01 4.82 -12.69
CA LYS A 218 24.96 4.11 -11.96
C LYS A 218 24.49 4.87 -10.74
N PHE A 219 23.18 4.94 -10.55
CA PHE A 219 22.55 5.64 -9.44
C PHE A 219 21.54 4.73 -8.75
N THR A 220 21.33 4.94 -7.46
CA THR A 220 20.10 4.51 -6.78
C THR A 220 19.28 5.75 -6.49
N ILE A 221 18.01 5.74 -6.87
CA ILE A 221 17.08 6.83 -6.59
C ILE A 221 15.94 6.26 -5.77
N ARG A 222 15.73 6.84 -4.59
CA ARG A 222 14.58 6.54 -3.72
C ARG A 222 13.69 7.75 -3.65
N ILE A 223 12.39 7.52 -3.79
CA ILE A 223 11.38 8.57 -3.84
C ILE A 223 10.32 8.23 -2.81
N TYR A 224 10.08 9.18 -1.92
CA TYR A 224 9.02 9.09 -0.91
C TYR A 224 8.03 10.25 -1.13
N PRO A 225 6.97 10.06 -1.94
CA PRO A 225 6.01 11.13 -2.24
C PRO A 225 5.30 11.61 -0.98
N GLY A 226 5.31 12.91 -0.67
CA GLY A 226 4.67 13.44 0.55
C GLY A 226 5.40 13.16 1.87
N ASN A 227 6.65 12.68 1.83
CA ASN A 227 7.46 12.45 3.02
C ASN A 227 8.09 13.72 3.61
N VAL A 228 8.15 13.78 4.94
CA VAL A 228 8.68 14.95 5.66
C VAL A 228 9.94 14.63 6.45
N ALA A 229 10.80 15.64 6.60
CA ALA A 229 11.87 15.71 7.60
C ALA A 229 12.93 14.59 7.58
N GLY A 230 13.13 13.87 6.47
CA GLY A 230 14.15 12.82 6.36
C GLY A 230 13.93 11.62 7.29
N VAL A 231 12.74 11.51 7.87
CA VAL A 231 12.34 10.36 8.69
C VAL A 231 11.68 9.36 7.77
N GLU A 232 12.11 8.09 7.82
CA GLU A 232 11.47 7.01 7.08
C GLU A 232 9.95 7.02 7.34
N PRO A 233 9.12 6.90 6.29
CA PRO A 233 7.66 6.92 6.39
C PRO A 233 7.10 6.10 7.56
N GLN A 234 7.61 4.88 7.75
CA GLN A 234 7.17 3.96 8.78
C GLN A 234 7.48 4.40 10.23
N LYS A 235 8.50 5.23 10.42
CA LYS A 235 8.93 5.75 11.73
C LYS A 235 8.23 7.06 12.12
N GLN A 236 7.46 7.66 11.21
CA GLN A 236 6.72 8.88 11.50
C GLN A 236 5.49 8.63 12.37
N ALA A 237 5.12 9.65 13.13
CA ALA A 237 3.91 9.66 13.92
C ALA A 237 2.65 9.45 13.06
N TYR A 238 1.62 8.85 13.65
CA TYR A 238 0.44 8.41 12.91
C TYR A 238 -0.25 9.54 12.13
N GLU A 239 -0.43 10.69 12.77
CA GLU A 239 -1.07 11.87 12.21
C GLU A 239 -0.33 12.42 10.99
N ILE A 240 1.00 12.36 10.99
CA ILE A 240 1.83 12.78 9.86
C ILE A 240 1.62 11.83 8.68
N ARG A 241 1.72 10.51 8.93
CA ARG A 241 1.52 9.49 7.89
C ARG A 241 0.12 9.57 7.30
N ARG A 242 -0.90 9.76 8.15
CA ARG A 242 -2.30 9.86 7.73
C ARG A 242 -2.57 11.11 6.91
N ALA A 243 -2.06 12.27 7.31
CA ALA A 243 -2.20 13.51 6.55
C ALA A 243 -1.56 13.39 5.16
N ARG A 244 -0.36 12.82 5.09
CA ARG A 244 0.34 12.50 3.83
C ARG A 244 -0.51 11.61 2.94
N GLU A 245 -1.01 10.48 3.45
CA GLU A 245 -1.83 9.54 2.69
C GLU A 245 -3.11 10.22 2.14
N GLN A 246 -3.78 11.06 2.93
CA GLN A 246 -4.97 11.80 2.50
C GLN A 246 -4.66 12.85 1.42
N GLU A 247 -3.54 13.57 1.55
CA GLU A 247 -3.09 14.54 0.55
C GLU A 247 -2.79 13.86 -0.79
N LEU A 248 -2.10 12.72 -0.77
CA LEU A 248 -1.79 11.96 -1.98
C LEU A 248 -3.05 11.41 -2.66
N VAL A 249 -4.00 10.84 -1.91
CA VAL A 249 -5.28 10.37 -2.46
C VAL A 249 -6.00 11.51 -3.18
N LYS A 250 -6.12 12.66 -2.52
CA LYS A 250 -6.78 13.84 -3.10
C LYS A 250 -6.05 14.30 -4.36
N LEU A 251 -4.72 14.44 -4.29
CA LEU A 251 -3.88 14.90 -5.39
C LEU A 251 -4.03 14.02 -6.65
N PHE A 252 -3.90 12.71 -6.51
CA PHE A 252 -4.00 11.77 -7.63
C PHE A 252 -5.42 11.76 -8.21
N LYS A 253 -6.44 11.74 -7.35
CA LYS A 253 -7.86 11.74 -7.78
C LYS A 253 -8.22 13.01 -8.54
N ASP A 254 -7.82 14.17 -8.02
CA ASP A 254 -8.09 15.47 -8.65
C ASP A 254 -7.32 15.62 -9.96
N PHE A 255 -6.05 15.22 -9.99
CA PHE A 255 -5.24 15.26 -11.20
C PHE A 255 -5.80 14.34 -12.29
N TYR A 256 -6.15 13.10 -11.94
CA TYR A 256 -6.71 12.13 -12.89
C TYR A 256 -8.02 12.64 -13.51
N LYS A 257 -8.90 13.25 -12.71
CA LYS A 257 -10.11 13.92 -13.22
C LYS A 257 -9.78 15.11 -14.11
N LYS A 258 -8.84 15.97 -13.70
CA LYS A 258 -8.41 17.17 -14.43
C LYS A 258 -7.92 16.85 -15.85
N ILE A 259 -7.27 15.69 -16.04
CA ILE A 259 -6.77 15.24 -17.35
C ILE A 259 -7.78 14.40 -18.13
N GLY A 260 -9.02 14.27 -17.64
CA GLY A 260 -10.09 13.51 -18.28
C GLY A 260 -9.94 12.00 -18.15
N ASN A 261 -9.47 11.51 -17.00
CA ASN A 261 -9.28 10.09 -16.68
C ASN A 261 -8.37 9.35 -17.69
N LYS A 262 -7.33 10.02 -18.17
CA LYS A 262 -6.34 9.46 -19.11
C LYS A 262 -5.10 8.99 -18.37
N GLU A 263 -4.31 8.15 -19.03
CA GLU A 263 -2.97 7.79 -18.54
C GLU A 263 -2.07 9.01 -18.34
N PHE A 264 -1.17 8.93 -17.36
CA PHE A 264 -0.25 10.00 -17.00
C PHE A 264 1.09 9.47 -16.51
N GLU A 265 2.02 10.38 -16.26
CA GLU A 265 3.36 10.09 -15.78
C GLU A 265 3.50 10.49 -14.31
N ILE A 266 4.13 9.63 -13.52
CA ILE A 266 4.82 10.01 -12.30
C ILE A 266 6.23 10.41 -12.72
N HIS A 267 6.48 11.71 -12.76
CA HIS A 267 7.61 12.30 -13.46
C HIS A 267 8.59 12.94 -12.49
N LEU A 268 9.79 12.36 -12.38
CA LEU A 268 10.87 12.88 -11.55
C LEU A 268 11.73 13.86 -12.36
N LYS A 269 11.92 15.08 -11.85
CA LYS A 269 12.89 16.04 -12.37
C LYS A 269 14.06 16.14 -11.41
N ILE A 270 15.28 15.95 -11.89
CA ILE A 270 16.51 16.01 -11.10
C ILE A 270 17.34 17.23 -11.55
N SER A 271 17.94 17.94 -10.60
CA SER A 271 18.87 19.03 -10.88
C SER A 271 20.16 18.54 -11.53
N GLU A 272 20.85 19.40 -12.28
CA GLU A 272 22.13 19.10 -12.97
C GLU A 272 23.19 18.47 -12.06
N ASN A 273 23.22 18.89 -10.79
CA ASN A 273 24.18 18.41 -9.79
C ASN A 273 23.74 17.12 -9.06
N PHE A 274 22.61 16.51 -9.44
CA PHE A 274 22.06 15.29 -8.83
C PHE A 274 21.77 15.39 -7.32
N LYS A 275 21.51 16.61 -6.82
CA LYS A 275 21.24 16.86 -5.38
C LYS A 275 19.78 17.12 -5.05
N ILE A 276 18.99 17.58 -6.03
CA ILE A 276 17.61 18.00 -5.82
C ILE A 276 16.73 17.23 -6.79
N GLY A 277 15.76 16.49 -6.25
CA GLY A 277 14.71 15.84 -7.02
C GLY A 277 13.34 16.44 -6.70
N LYS A 278 12.52 16.65 -7.73
CA LYS A 278 11.12 17.07 -7.60
C LYS A 278 10.21 16.12 -8.37
N LEU A 279 9.07 15.74 -7.80
CA LEU A 279 8.14 14.81 -8.42
C LEU A 279 6.89 15.53 -8.90
N TYR A 280 6.42 15.15 -10.09
CA TYR A 280 5.25 15.73 -10.73
C TYR A 280 4.30 14.63 -11.20
N LEU A 281 3.00 14.90 -11.17
CA LEU A 281 2.02 14.21 -12.01
C LEU A 281 1.95 14.96 -13.34
N LYS A 282 2.13 14.27 -14.46
CA LYS A 282 2.30 14.91 -15.78
C LYS A 282 1.48 14.24 -16.88
N LYS A 283 0.81 15.05 -17.70
CA LYS A 283 0.19 14.63 -18.96
C LYS A 283 0.36 15.73 -20.01
N GLY A 284 1.25 15.48 -20.98
CA GLY A 284 1.59 16.48 -21.99
C GLY A 284 2.15 17.74 -21.34
N LYS A 285 1.49 18.89 -21.53
CA LYS A 285 1.88 20.18 -20.92
C LYS A 285 1.30 20.41 -19.53
N ILE A 286 0.40 19.55 -19.06
CA ILE A 286 -0.22 19.69 -17.73
C ILE A 286 0.69 18.99 -16.72
N GLU A 287 1.22 19.75 -15.79
CA GLU A 287 2.03 19.27 -14.67
C GLU A 287 1.42 19.71 -13.34
N GLN A 288 1.55 18.86 -12.32
CA GLN A 288 1.16 19.14 -10.95
C GLN A 288 2.28 18.64 -10.02
N GLU A 289 2.93 19.54 -9.29
CA GLU A 289 3.98 19.17 -8.31
C GLU A 289 3.36 18.37 -7.17
N VAL A 290 4.02 17.28 -6.79
CA VAL A 290 3.70 16.52 -5.58
C VAL A 290 4.41 17.22 -4.41
N PRO A 291 3.68 17.64 -3.37
CA PRO A 291 4.28 18.35 -2.25
C PRO A 291 5.11 17.42 -1.37
N ASN A 292 6.03 18.00 -0.59
CA ASN A 292 6.82 17.32 0.44
C ASN A 292 7.47 16.02 -0.07
N VAL A 293 8.16 16.04 -1.21
CA VAL A 293 8.79 14.81 -1.74
C VAL A 293 10.20 14.72 -1.19
N GLN A 294 10.53 13.60 -0.56
CA GLN A 294 11.94 13.25 -0.32
C GLN A 294 12.45 12.44 -1.50
N VAL A 295 13.60 12.86 -2.05
CA VAL A 295 14.32 12.14 -3.09
C VAL A 295 15.75 11.93 -2.63
N ASP A 296 16.13 10.68 -2.41
CA ASP A 296 17.50 10.31 -2.07
C ASP A 296 18.20 9.78 -3.33
N ILE A 297 19.34 10.37 -3.68
CA ILE A 297 20.12 10.01 -4.88
C ILE A 297 21.50 9.56 -4.44
N PHE A 298 21.84 8.31 -4.73
CA PHE A 298 23.13 7.72 -4.40
C PHE A 298 23.90 7.41 -5.68
N ASP A 299 25.04 8.08 -5.90
CA ASP A 299 25.95 7.75 -6.99
C ASP A 299 26.79 6.52 -6.61
N LEU A 300 26.67 5.46 -7.40
CA LEU A 300 27.35 4.19 -7.18
C LEU A 300 28.60 4.02 -8.07
N THR A 301 28.91 5.01 -8.90
CA THR A 301 29.91 4.87 -9.97
C THR A 301 31.34 4.77 -9.44
N PHE A 302 31.60 5.36 -8.27
CA PHE A 302 32.91 5.34 -7.62
C PHE A 302 32.96 4.43 -6.38
N GLY A 303 31.88 3.71 -6.09
CA GLY A 303 31.82 2.76 -4.97
C GLY A 303 32.32 1.39 -5.37
N LYS A 304 33.61 1.14 -5.17
CA LYS A 304 34.18 -0.20 -4.92
C LYS A 304 34.77 -0.23 -3.53
#